data_AF-A0AA89CE10-F1
#
_entry.id   AF-A0AA89CE10-F1
#
_cell.length_a   1.000
_cell.length_b   1.000
_cell.length_c   1.000
_cell.angle_alpha   90.00
_cell.angle_beta   90.00
_cell.angle_gamma   90.00
#
_symmetry.space_group_name_H-M   'P 1'
#
loop_
_entity.id
_entity.type
_entity.pdbx_description
1 polymer ?
#
loop_
_entity_poly.entity_id
_entity_poly.type
_entity_poly.pdbx_seq_one_letter_code
_entity_poly.pdbx_strand_id
1 'polypeptide(L)'
;MGNRCRLWTVICHASSKWCGYPGLRAHNPLTSPITQRSRRTYNCGVKQPPHWNLRFANVKREDEKKEYEQYLCIASNFFLRRNAFGPRHIIRPQGSTPLSFKPDYMWSSPSETLGMRGEMLKLKCIFSGNPTPTVSWSLPIPDDASRVMYSTGGQEISIDDIQESDEGVYTCTGSSFIEGESYSQSRSINVRIESEPRFIIRPNNVFSESGDSVSFLCKAEGKPVPTIEWFVNGVNLQDTTQPIIHSDRFLHPDAYNMTFVDVRKEESMCIQCNASNKHGYVFADVFLSVDPQE
;
A
#
# COMPACT_ATOMS: atom_id res chain seq x y z
N MET A 1 23.78 3.55 -0.66
CA MET A 1 22.80 2.49 -0.31
C MET A 1 22.15 2.86 1.02
N GLY A 2 20.84 3.05 1.17
CA GLY A 2 19.74 3.17 0.22
C GLY A 2 18.49 3.61 1.01
N ASN A 3 17.82 4.69 0.60
CA ASN A 3 16.75 5.31 1.38
C ASN A 3 15.53 4.37 1.51
N ARG A 4 15.08 4.09 2.73
CA ARG A 4 13.73 3.56 2.99
C ARG A 4 13.09 4.24 4.19
N CYS A 5 12.37 5.32 3.94
CA CYS A 5 11.39 5.88 4.87
C CYS A 5 10.32 4.82 5.15
N ARG A 6 10.09 4.47 6.42
CA ARG A 6 9.00 3.56 6.82
C ARG A 6 7.89 4.33 7.53
N LEU A 7 6.65 3.96 7.21
CA LEU A 7 5.42 4.56 7.74
C LEU A 7 5.39 4.57 9.27
N TRP A 8 4.87 5.66 9.84
CA TRP A 8 4.38 5.69 11.21
C TRP A 8 2.96 5.12 11.22
N THR A 9 2.77 3.93 11.76
CA THR A 9 1.43 3.35 11.91
C THR A 9 0.71 4.02 13.09
N VAL A 10 -0.53 4.47 12.83
CA VAL A 10 -1.35 5.28 13.72
C VAL A 10 -2.80 4.75 13.71
N ILE A 11 -3.43 4.62 14.88
CA ILE A 11 -4.86 4.35 15.11
C ILE A 11 -5.28 5.18 16.37
N CYS A 12 -6.17 4.73 17.26
CA CYS A 12 -6.44 5.31 18.60
C CYS A 12 -7.06 4.27 19.58
N HIS A 13 -6.30 3.81 20.60
CA HIS A 13 -6.70 2.69 21.50
C HIS A 13 -7.74 3.25 22.51
N ALA A 14 -8.98 3.45 22.08
CA ALA A 14 -10.08 2.85 22.86
C ALA A 14 -9.73 1.36 23.04
N SER A 15 -10.23 0.66 24.05
CA SER A 15 -9.98 -0.78 24.22
C SER A 15 -10.07 -1.52 22.87
N SER A 16 -8.89 -1.88 22.30
CA SER A 16 -8.53 -2.14 20.87
C SER A 16 -8.23 -0.98 19.83
N LYS A 17 -6.96 -0.48 19.84
CA LYS A 17 -5.93 -0.13 18.78
C LYS A 17 -5.42 1.34 18.57
N TRP A 18 -4.10 1.67 18.78
CA TRP A 18 -3.39 2.96 19.19
C TRP A 18 -2.81 4.06 18.21
N CYS A 19 -2.80 5.39 18.59
CA CYS A 19 -1.74 6.45 18.30
C CYS A 19 -1.84 7.88 18.99
N GLY A 20 -0.98 8.89 18.64
CA GLY A 20 -0.16 9.71 19.57
C GLY A 20 -0.11 11.27 19.66
N TYR A 21 1.04 11.80 20.13
CA TYR A 21 1.21 13.09 20.88
C TYR A 21 2.66 13.68 20.71
N PRO A 22 2.99 14.95 21.05
CA PRO A 22 2.15 16.06 21.56
C PRO A 22 2.31 17.42 20.82
N GLY A 23 1.49 18.42 21.20
CA GLY A 23 1.83 19.83 20.99
C GLY A 23 0.65 20.82 20.89
N LEU A 24 0.27 21.45 22.00
CA LEU A 24 -0.49 22.71 22.03
C LEU A 24 0.07 23.62 23.13
N ARG A 25 0.35 24.89 22.78
CA ARG A 25 0.61 25.97 23.76
C ARG A 25 -0.69 26.65 24.11
N ALA A 26 -0.90 26.95 25.39
CA ALA A 26 -1.82 28.00 25.82
C ALA A 26 -1.04 29.32 25.98
N HIS A 27 -1.61 30.42 25.49
CA HIS A 27 -1.15 31.77 25.83
C HIS A 27 -1.84 32.24 27.11
N ASN A 28 -1.08 32.69 28.11
CA ASN A 28 -1.33 33.98 28.77
C ASN A 28 -0.10 34.46 29.57
N PRO A 29 0.01 35.76 29.88
CA PRO A 29 1.26 36.40 30.31
C PRO A 29 1.44 36.49 31.85
N LEU A 30 2.60 37.07 32.23
CA LEU A 30 3.02 37.53 33.58
C LEU A 30 3.70 36.51 34.52
N THR A 31 5.02 36.40 34.43
CA THR A 31 6.02 36.86 35.45
C THR A 31 7.43 36.34 35.12
N SER A 32 8.47 36.93 35.71
CA SER A 32 9.89 36.82 35.30
C SER A 32 10.71 35.86 36.21
N PRO A 33 12.06 35.84 36.14
CA PRO A 33 12.78 34.86 35.33
C PRO A 33 13.55 33.83 36.18
N ILE A 34 13.57 32.57 35.74
CA ILE A 34 14.54 31.58 36.23
C ILE A 34 15.41 31.09 35.06
N THR A 35 16.71 31.33 35.20
CA THR A 35 17.74 30.91 34.26
C THR A 35 18.01 29.42 34.38
N GLN A 36 17.93 28.66 33.29
CA GLN A 36 18.75 27.44 33.17
C GLN A 36 19.16 27.07 31.75
N ARG A 37 20.47 26.85 31.65
CA ARG A 37 21.33 26.47 30.52
C ARG A 37 20.70 25.60 29.41
N SER A 38 20.96 26.03 28.18
CA SER A 38 21.56 25.23 27.10
C SER A 38 21.17 23.74 27.03
N ARG A 39 20.16 23.45 26.19
CA ARG A 39 20.11 22.20 25.42
C ARG A 39 19.86 22.54 23.96
N ARG A 40 20.72 22.04 23.07
CA ARG A 40 20.55 22.17 21.61
C ARG A 40 19.21 21.54 21.21
N THR A 41 18.26 22.38 20.84
CA THR A 41 16.94 21.95 20.36
C THR A 41 17.08 21.63 18.88
N TYR A 42 17.13 20.34 18.54
CA TYR A 42 17.03 19.92 17.15
C TYR A 42 15.57 20.13 16.71
N ASN A 43 15.34 21.20 15.94
CA ASN A 43 14.04 21.51 15.35
C ASN A 43 13.72 20.52 14.22
N CYS A 44 13.30 19.31 14.58
CA CYS A 44 12.52 18.46 13.68
C CYS A 44 11.13 19.10 13.53
N GLY A 45 10.96 19.91 12.47
CA GLY A 45 9.69 20.51 12.10
C GLY A 45 8.69 19.45 11.63
N VAL A 46 8.06 18.74 12.56
CA VAL A 46 7.02 17.75 12.27
C VAL A 46 5.74 18.50 11.88
N LYS A 47 5.42 18.52 10.58
CA LYS A 47 4.07 18.86 10.12
C LYS A 47 3.11 17.82 10.69
N GLN A 48 2.21 18.22 11.59
CA GLN A 48 1.08 17.37 11.98
C GLN A 48 0.20 17.13 10.74
N PRO A 49 -0.05 15.87 10.32
CA PRO A 49 -1.05 15.62 9.29
C PRO A 49 -2.45 15.86 9.87
N PRO A 50 -3.36 16.53 9.14
CA PRO A 50 -4.62 17.04 9.70
C PRO A 50 -5.70 15.98 9.99
N HIS A 51 -5.33 14.69 10.06
CA HIS A 51 -6.26 13.55 9.96
C HIS A 51 -6.35 12.66 11.21
N TRP A 52 -5.66 13.00 12.31
CA TRP A 52 -5.60 12.14 13.52
C TRP A 52 -6.50 12.61 14.67
N ASN A 53 -7.53 13.39 14.36
CA ASN A 53 -8.51 13.82 15.35
C ASN A 53 -9.55 12.71 15.58
N LEU A 54 -9.64 12.22 16.82
CA LEU A 54 -10.79 11.43 17.24
C LEU A 54 -12.02 12.34 17.22
N ARG A 55 -13.00 12.02 16.38
CA ARG A 55 -14.24 12.77 16.22
C ARG A 55 -15.41 11.86 16.57
N PHE A 56 -16.38 12.42 17.28
CA PHE A 56 -17.61 11.71 17.62
C PHE A 56 -18.76 12.30 16.80
N ALA A 57 -19.62 11.42 16.26
CA ALA A 57 -20.84 11.79 15.57
C ALA A 57 -22.03 11.17 16.31
N ASN A 58 -23.14 11.92 16.41
CA ASN A 58 -24.38 11.47 17.06
C ASN A 58 -24.19 10.94 18.51
N VAL A 59 -23.43 11.66 19.34
CA VAL A 59 -23.25 11.32 20.76
C VAL A 59 -24.56 11.52 21.52
N LYS A 60 -25.04 10.46 22.16
CA LYS A 60 -26.23 10.43 23.01
C LYS A 60 -25.86 10.37 24.49
N ARG A 61 -26.85 10.50 25.38
CA ARG A 61 -26.66 10.25 26.83
C ARG A 61 -26.18 8.84 27.17
N GLU A 62 -26.47 7.85 26.33
CA GLU A 62 -25.95 6.47 26.49
C GLU A 62 -24.46 6.34 26.17
N ASP A 63 -23.89 7.28 25.41
CA ASP A 63 -22.44 7.38 25.16
C ASP A 63 -21.69 8.14 26.26
N GLU A 64 -22.40 8.68 27.27
CA GLU A 64 -21.80 9.29 28.44
C GLU A 64 -21.13 8.21 29.29
N LYS A 65 -19.85 8.02 29.00
CA LYS A 65 -18.96 7.11 29.71
C LYS A 65 -18.78 7.55 31.17
N LYS A 66 -18.76 6.57 32.08
CA LYS A 66 -18.53 6.82 33.52
C LYS A 66 -17.15 7.45 33.72
N GLU A 67 -16.92 8.08 34.87
CA GLU A 67 -15.70 8.89 35.11
C GLU A 67 -14.38 8.10 34.94
N TYR A 68 -14.41 6.77 35.04
CA TYR A 68 -13.28 5.86 34.80
C TYR A 68 -13.12 5.35 33.34
N GLU A 69 -14.08 5.60 32.46
CA GLU A 69 -14.07 5.25 31.04
C GLU A 69 -13.73 6.49 30.19
N GLN A 70 -12.44 6.79 30.01
CA GLN A 70 -11.99 8.04 29.38
C GLN A 70 -11.39 7.78 27.99
N TYR A 71 -11.71 8.62 27.01
CA TYR A 71 -11.12 8.58 25.68
C TYR A 71 -9.68 9.12 25.70
N LEU A 72 -8.75 8.41 25.07
CA LEU A 72 -7.32 8.71 25.13
C LEU A 72 -6.59 8.30 23.84
N CYS A 73 -5.86 9.24 23.23
CA CYS A 73 -4.83 8.91 22.24
C CYS A 73 -3.63 8.24 22.92
N ILE A 74 -3.03 7.20 22.31
CA ILE A 74 -1.81 6.54 22.78
C ILE A 74 -0.83 6.30 21.61
N ALA A 75 0.21 7.11 21.43
CA ALA A 75 1.29 6.85 20.46
C ALA A 75 1.96 5.52 20.78
N SER A 76 2.49 4.84 19.76
CA SER A 76 3.42 3.74 19.96
C SER A 76 4.55 3.79 18.95
N ASN A 77 5.79 3.72 19.43
CA ASN A 77 6.94 3.37 18.61
C ASN A 77 7.33 1.93 18.92
N PHE A 78 7.01 1.02 17.99
CA PHE A 78 7.26 -0.42 18.11
C PHE A 78 8.74 -0.75 18.29
N PHE A 79 9.63 -0.07 17.54
CA PHE A 79 11.08 -0.28 17.60
C PHE A 79 11.69 0.17 18.93
N LEU A 80 11.22 1.30 19.48
CA LEU A 80 11.69 1.82 20.77
C LEU A 80 10.95 1.23 21.97
N ARG A 81 9.89 0.42 21.75
CA ARG A 81 8.95 -0.07 22.77
C ARG A 81 8.44 1.05 23.70
N ARG A 82 8.14 2.22 23.14
CA ARG A 82 7.70 3.42 23.88
C ARG A 82 6.36 3.92 23.42
N ASN A 83 5.55 4.36 24.39
CA ASN A 83 4.24 4.95 24.15
C ASN A 83 4.19 6.42 24.59
N ALA A 84 3.34 7.23 23.98
CA ALA A 84 3.09 8.61 24.41
C ALA A 84 1.58 8.89 24.48
N PHE A 85 1.08 9.23 25.66
CA PHE A 85 -0.36 9.25 25.98
C PHE A 85 -0.91 10.67 25.91
N GLY A 86 -1.98 10.85 25.12
CA GLY A 86 -2.72 12.08 24.88
C GLY A 86 -3.41 12.67 26.11
N PRO A 87 -4.26 13.70 25.92
CA PRO A 87 -5.15 14.15 26.98
C PRO A 87 -6.27 13.12 27.15
N ARG A 88 -6.79 13.00 28.36
CA ARG A 88 -7.98 12.18 28.60
C ARG A 88 -9.23 13.05 28.45
N HIS A 89 -10.20 12.55 27.70
CA HIS A 89 -11.45 13.26 27.43
C HIS A 89 -12.65 12.44 27.89
N ILE A 90 -13.57 13.10 28.59
CA ILE A 90 -14.91 12.60 28.90
C ILE A 90 -15.87 13.40 28.04
N ILE A 91 -16.76 12.73 27.32
CA ILE A 91 -17.84 13.40 26.60
C ILE A 91 -19.02 13.51 27.55
N ARG A 92 -19.48 14.74 27.80
CA ARG A 92 -20.71 15.02 28.56
C ARG A 92 -21.74 15.58 27.59
N PRO A 93 -22.71 14.76 27.14
CA PRO A 93 -23.73 15.20 26.18
C PRO A 93 -24.62 16.26 26.84
N GLN A 94 -24.48 17.53 26.41
CA GLN A 94 -25.34 18.59 26.95
C GLN A 94 -26.79 18.36 26.51
N GLY A 95 -27.73 18.61 27.42
CA GLY A 95 -29.13 18.17 27.31
C GLY A 95 -30.00 18.92 26.30
N SER A 96 -29.43 19.57 25.29
CA SER A 96 -30.18 20.15 24.18
C SER A 96 -30.83 19.06 23.33
N THR A 97 -31.96 19.38 22.70
CA THR A 97 -32.54 18.58 21.62
C THR A 97 -31.47 18.28 20.56
N PRO A 98 -31.41 17.06 20.00
CA PRO A 98 -30.44 16.74 18.96
C PRO A 98 -30.67 17.66 17.75
N LEU A 99 -29.76 18.61 17.54
CA LEU A 99 -29.78 19.48 16.37
C LEU A 99 -29.63 18.58 15.12
N SER A 100 -30.58 18.66 14.21
CA SER A 100 -30.46 17.98 12.92
C SER A 100 -29.46 18.73 12.04
N PHE A 101 -28.57 17.99 11.37
CA PHE A 101 -27.60 18.57 10.45
C PHE A 101 -27.21 17.59 9.34
N LYS A 102 -27.04 18.15 8.14
CA LYS A 102 -26.72 17.43 6.89
C LYS A 102 -25.39 16.64 6.98
N PRO A 103 -25.19 15.63 6.10
CA PRO A 103 -23.96 14.85 6.07
C PRO A 103 -22.72 15.70 5.77
N ASP A 104 -21.82 15.80 6.74
CA ASP A 104 -20.50 16.39 6.57
C ASP A 104 -19.40 15.31 6.48
N TYR A 105 -18.38 15.58 5.67
CA TYR A 105 -17.28 14.66 5.40
C TYR A 105 -16.24 14.75 6.53
N MET A 106 -16.00 13.63 7.20
CA MET A 106 -15.02 13.57 8.29
C MET A 106 -13.68 13.05 7.82
N TRP A 107 -13.68 11.92 7.10
CA TRP A 107 -12.47 11.20 6.69
C TRP A 107 -12.78 10.14 5.62
N SER A 108 -11.80 9.85 4.76
CA SER A 108 -11.79 8.66 3.89
C SER A 108 -10.38 8.09 3.77
N SER A 109 -10.27 6.89 3.20
CA SER A 109 -9.01 6.42 2.61
C SER A 109 -8.41 7.48 1.66
N PRO A 110 -7.08 7.49 1.45
CA PRO A 110 -6.40 8.46 0.59
C PRO A 110 -7.02 8.51 -0.82
N SER A 111 -7.14 9.73 -1.38
CA SER A 111 -7.76 9.95 -2.69
C SER A 111 -7.04 9.26 -3.84
N GLU A 112 -5.74 8.96 -3.69
CA GLU A 112 -5.00 8.01 -4.51
C GLU A 112 -4.60 6.84 -3.59
N THR A 113 -5.17 5.66 -3.83
CA THR A 113 -4.86 4.42 -3.10
C THR A 113 -4.22 3.41 -4.03
N LEU A 114 -3.19 2.71 -3.56
CA LEU A 114 -2.51 1.64 -4.30
C LEU A 114 -2.90 0.29 -3.70
N GLY A 115 -3.43 -0.61 -4.53
CA GLY A 115 -3.61 -2.03 -4.24
C GLY A 115 -2.54 -2.90 -4.91
N MET A 116 -2.26 -4.06 -4.34
CA MET A 116 -1.39 -5.08 -4.93
C MET A 116 -2.24 -6.24 -5.40
N ARG A 117 -2.04 -6.71 -6.65
CA ARG A 117 -2.81 -7.81 -7.24
C ARG A 117 -2.81 -9.05 -6.33
N GLY A 118 -4.00 -9.59 -6.05
CA GLY A 118 -4.19 -10.76 -5.19
C GLY A 118 -4.26 -10.47 -3.69
N GLU A 119 -4.00 -9.23 -3.25
CA GLU A 119 -4.20 -8.83 -1.86
C GLU A 119 -5.63 -8.34 -1.57
N MET A 120 -5.97 -8.23 -0.29
CA MET A 120 -7.23 -7.65 0.19
C MET A 120 -7.13 -6.11 0.22
N LEU A 121 -7.87 -5.42 -0.64
CA LEU A 121 -7.99 -3.97 -0.63
C LEU A 121 -9.04 -3.53 0.41
N LYS A 122 -8.73 -2.51 1.23
CA LYS A 122 -9.69 -1.91 2.17
C LYS A 122 -9.86 -0.42 1.95
N LEU A 123 -11.10 -0.01 1.66
CA LEU A 123 -11.48 1.41 1.56
C LEU A 123 -12.51 1.75 2.63
N LYS A 124 -12.43 2.97 3.18
CA LYS A 124 -13.34 3.42 4.22
C LYS A 124 -13.68 4.89 4.07
N CYS A 125 -14.91 5.26 4.41
CA CYS A 125 -15.41 6.63 4.44
C CYS A 125 -16.26 6.86 5.69
N ILE A 126 -16.12 8.05 6.28
CA ILE A 126 -16.79 8.45 7.51
C ILE A 126 -17.44 9.81 7.30
N PHE A 127 -18.75 9.86 7.55
CA PHE A 127 -19.57 11.07 7.47
C PHE A 127 -20.25 11.32 8.83
N SER A 128 -20.26 12.57 9.27
CA SER A 128 -21.05 13.01 10.42
C SER A 128 -22.38 13.55 9.95
N GLY A 129 -23.46 13.29 10.69
CA GLY A 129 -24.78 13.85 10.41
C GLY A 129 -25.73 13.51 11.54
N ASN A 130 -26.84 14.23 11.60
CA ASN A 130 -27.97 13.87 12.45
C ASN A 130 -29.28 14.07 11.65
N PRO A 131 -30.00 13.01 11.25
CA PRO A 131 -29.73 11.58 11.53
C PRO A 131 -28.38 11.07 11.00
N THR A 132 -27.85 10.00 11.60
CA THR A 132 -26.57 9.39 11.17
C THR A 132 -26.63 9.01 9.69
N PRO A 133 -25.68 9.46 8.85
CA PRO A 133 -25.75 9.20 7.42
C PRO A 133 -25.54 7.72 7.10
N THR A 134 -26.37 7.19 6.19
CA THR A 134 -26.19 5.87 5.58
C THR A 134 -25.15 5.99 4.48
N VAL A 135 -24.15 5.11 4.48
CA VAL A 135 -23.06 5.11 3.48
C VAL A 135 -23.32 4.07 2.41
N SER A 136 -23.42 4.52 1.16
CA SER A 136 -23.43 3.67 -0.04
C SER A 136 -22.11 3.82 -0.81
N TRP A 137 -21.79 2.83 -1.64
CA TRP A 137 -20.61 2.83 -2.49
C TRP A 137 -21.00 2.58 -3.95
N SER A 138 -20.43 3.38 -4.85
CA SER A 138 -20.36 3.11 -6.29
C SER A 138 -18.97 2.56 -6.58
N LEU A 139 -18.90 1.35 -7.12
CA LEU A 139 -17.67 0.63 -7.44
C LEU A 139 -17.48 0.55 -8.96
N PRO A 140 -16.25 0.43 -9.48
CA PRO A 140 -16.00 0.04 -10.88
C PRO A 140 -16.18 -1.48 -11.11
N ILE A 141 -16.47 -2.24 -10.05
CA ILE A 141 -16.66 -3.70 -10.06
C ILE A 141 -18.16 -4.00 -10.26
N PRO A 142 -18.55 -5.03 -11.06
CA PRO A 142 -19.94 -5.47 -11.18
C PRO A 142 -20.58 -5.86 -9.84
N ASP A 143 -21.88 -5.54 -9.68
CA ASP A 143 -22.62 -5.70 -8.41
C ASP A 143 -22.72 -7.15 -7.88
N ASP A 144 -22.50 -8.17 -8.73
CA ASP A 144 -22.53 -9.60 -8.36
C ASP A 144 -21.16 -10.15 -7.91
N ALA A 145 -20.22 -9.26 -7.55
CA ALA A 145 -18.90 -9.66 -7.11
C ALA A 145 -18.88 -10.18 -5.67
N SER A 146 -18.94 -11.51 -5.51
CA SER A 146 -18.80 -12.26 -4.24
C SER A 146 -17.52 -11.96 -3.43
N ARG A 147 -16.59 -11.19 -3.99
CA ARG A 147 -15.32 -10.72 -3.39
C ARG A 147 -15.49 -9.45 -2.54
N VAL A 148 -16.63 -8.75 -2.61
CA VAL A 148 -16.86 -7.46 -1.92
C VAL A 148 -17.60 -7.68 -0.61
N MET A 149 -17.01 -7.24 0.50
CA MET A 149 -17.58 -7.29 1.85
C MET A 149 -17.76 -5.90 2.45
N TYR A 150 -18.97 -5.61 2.94
CA TYR A 150 -19.30 -4.37 3.63
C TYR A 150 -19.20 -4.55 5.16
N SER A 151 -18.52 -3.64 5.82
CA SER A 151 -18.30 -3.63 7.28
C SER A 151 -18.70 -2.28 7.89
N THR A 152 -18.82 -2.22 9.22
CA THR A 152 -19.07 -0.97 9.95
C THR A 152 -20.32 -0.21 9.45
N GLY A 153 -21.40 -0.93 9.15
CA GLY A 153 -22.65 -0.33 8.62
C GLY A 153 -22.50 0.31 7.23
N GLY A 154 -21.62 -0.23 6.38
CA GLY A 154 -21.34 0.28 5.03
C GLY A 154 -20.25 1.36 4.98
N GLN A 155 -19.72 1.81 6.12
CA GLN A 155 -18.63 2.79 6.15
C GLN A 155 -17.31 2.26 5.58
N GLU A 156 -17.10 0.94 5.61
CA GLU A 156 -15.88 0.29 5.15
C GLU A 156 -16.23 -0.84 4.19
N ILE A 157 -15.46 -0.96 3.10
CA ILE A 157 -15.48 -2.09 2.19
C ILE A 157 -14.13 -2.80 2.20
N SER A 158 -14.16 -4.13 2.13
CA SER A 158 -13.01 -4.98 1.87
C SER A 158 -13.26 -5.75 0.59
N ILE A 159 -12.25 -5.84 -0.27
CA ILE A 159 -12.33 -6.53 -1.57
C ILE A 159 -11.18 -7.52 -1.62
N ASP A 160 -11.50 -8.81 -1.63
CA ASP A 160 -10.53 -9.89 -1.66
C ASP A 160 -10.05 -10.18 -3.09
N ASP A 161 -8.81 -10.66 -3.20
CA ASP A 161 -8.16 -11.07 -4.46
C ASP A 161 -8.28 -10.00 -5.55
N ILE A 162 -7.84 -8.78 -5.24
CA ILE A 162 -8.02 -7.62 -6.13
C ILE A 162 -7.27 -7.84 -7.46
N GLN A 163 -7.94 -7.61 -8.59
CA GLN A 163 -7.38 -7.82 -9.93
C GLN A 163 -7.14 -6.51 -10.66
N GLU A 164 -6.25 -6.48 -11.64
CA GLU A 164 -5.95 -5.24 -12.40
C GLU A 164 -7.18 -4.65 -13.13
N SER A 165 -8.22 -5.46 -13.37
CA SER A 165 -9.54 -5.03 -13.86
C SER A 165 -10.40 -4.25 -12.85
N ASP A 166 -10.09 -4.37 -11.55
CA ASP A 166 -10.80 -3.68 -10.47
C ASP A 166 -10.21 -2.25 -10.25
N GLU A 167 -9.25 -1.81 -11.08
CA GLU A 167 -8.69 -0.46 -11.10
C GLU A 167 -9.74 0.58 -11.53
N GLY A 168 -9.84 1.71 -10.81
CA GLY A 168 -10.81 2.74 -11.13
C GLY A 168 -11.19 3.64 -9.96
N VAL A 169 -12.31 4.35 -10.11
CA VAL A 169 -12.77 5.35 -9.14
C VAL A 169 -13.86 4.77 -8.25
N TYR A 170 -13.55 4.63 -6.98
CA TYR A 170 -14.43 4.15 -5.92
C TYR A 170 -15.07 5.34 -5.24
N THR A 171 -16.39 5.49 -5.32
CA THR A 171 -17.08 6.66 -4.74
C THR A 171 -17.98 6.24 -3.59
N CYS A 172 -17.73 6.78 -2.40
CA CYS A 172 -18.58 6.62 -1.24
C CYS A 172 -19.50 7.84 -1.07
N THR A 173 -20.76 7.60 -0.70
CA THR A 173 -21.76 8.65 -0.50
C THR A 173 -22.45 8.46 0.85
N GLY A 174 -22.29 9.44 1.75
CA GLY A 174 -23.06 9.53 2.99
C GLY A 174 -24.35 10.30 2.75
N SER A 175 -25.50 9.69 3.02
CA SER A 175 -26.84 10.27 2.80
C SER A 175 -27.68 10.28 4.07
N SER A 176 -28.46 11.33 4.28
CA SER A 176 -29.49 11.40 5.34
C SER A 176 -30.72 12.17 4.87
N PHE A 177 -31.84 11.95 5.56
CA PHE A 177 -33.11 12.62 5.29
C PHE A 177 -33.47 13.50 6.48
N ILE A 178 -33.76 14.78 6.22
CA ILE A 178 -34.00 15.82 7.24
C ILE A 178 -35.22 16.63 6.79
N GLU A 179 -36.24 16.72 7.65
CA GLU A 179 -37.41 17.61 7.49
C GLU A 179 -38.16 17.51 6.14
N GLY A 180 -38.06 16.37 5.44
CA GLY A 180 -38.68 16.16 4.12
C GLY A 180 -37.71 16.18 2.94
N GLU A 181 -36.45 16.54 3.17
CA GLU A 181 -35.42 16.72 2.14
C GLU A 181 -34.27 15.70 2.28
N SER A 182 -33.74 15.27 1.13
CA SER A 182 -32.58 14.36 1.05
C SER A 182 -31.28 15.15 0.94
N TYR A 183 -30.35 14.88 1.84
CA TYR A 183 -29.02 15.48 1.86
C TYR A 183 -27.94 14.40 1.65
N SER A 184 -26.92 14.69 0.85
CA SER A 184 -25.83 13.76 0.59
C SER A 184 -24.49 14.46 0.40
N GLN A 185 -23.40 13.79 0.79
CA GLN A 185 -22.04 14.18 0.42
C GLN A 185 -21.23 12.96 -0.05
N SER A 186 -20.46 13.14 -1.12
CA SER A 186 -19.67 12.07 -1.74
C SER A 186 -18.17 12.34 -1.68
N ARG A 187 -17.37 11.26 -1.69
CA ARG A 187 -15.92 11.30 -1.91
C ARG A 187 -15.51 10.18 -2.85
N SER A 188 -14.59 10.50 -3.75
CA SER A 188 -14.04 9.57 -4.72
C SER A 188 -12.59 9.24 -4.36
N ILE A 189 -12.25 7.96 -4.44
CA ILE A 189 -10.93 7.39 -4.22
C ILE A 189 -10.51 6.75 -5.54
N ASN A 190 -9.46 7.27 -6.15
CA ASN A 190 -8.82 6.65 -7.31
C ASN A 190 -7.94 5.49 -6.81
N VAL A 191 -8.34 4.27 -7.13
CA VAL A 191 -7.59 3.05 -6.83
C VAL A 191 -6.79 2.68 -8.05
N ARG A 192 -5.46 2.60 -7.88
CA ARG A 192 -4.56 1.96 -8.84
C ARG A 192 -4.14 0.60 -8.31
N ILE A 193 -3.92 -0.34 -9.21
CA ILE A 193 -3.49 -1.70 -8.90
C ILE A 193 -2.17 -1.95 -9.61
N GLU A 194 -1.22 -2.46 -8.86
CA GLU A 194 0.10 -2.87 -9.33
C GLU A 194 0.37 -4.32 -8.93
N SER A 195 1.35 -4.96 -9.57
CA SER A 195 1.59 -6.40 -9.42
C SER A 195 3.08 -6.72 -9.48
N GLU A 196 3.50 -7.69 -8.67
CA GLU A 196 4.84 -8.28 -8.77
C GLU A 196 4.99 -9.07 -10.06
N PRO A 197 6.23 -9.23 -10.58
CA PRO A 197 6.47 -10.01 -11.79
C PRO A 197 5.99 -11.46 -11.66
N ARG A 198 5.42 -12.01 -12.73
CA ARG A 198 5.04 -13.43 -12.83
C ARG A 198 5.38 -13.96 -14.21
N PHE A 199 5.99 -15.15 -14.28
CA PHE A 199 6.27 -15.79 -15.57
C PHE A 199 4.97 -16.12 -16.32
N ILE A 200 4.86 -15.62 -17.54
CA ILE A 200 3.95 -16.11 -18.59
C ILE A 200 4.62 -17.30 -19.29
N ILE A 201 5.90 -17.14 -19.61
CA ILE A 201 6.77 -18.19 -20.18
C ILE A 201 8.02 -18.26 -19.31
N ARG A 202 8.17 -19.37 -18.61
CA ARG A 202 9.42 -19.74 -17.94
C ARG A 202 10.30 -20.50 -18.95
N PRO A 203 11.61 -20.21 -19.06
CA PRO A 203 12.50 -21.02 -19.88
C PRO A 203 12.57 -22.46 -19.35
N ASN A 204 12.96 -23.41 -20.21
CA ASN A 204 13.18 -24.82 -19.85
C ASN A 204 14.62 -25.24 -20.20
N ASN A 205 15.08 -26.37 -19.66
CA ASN A 205 16.35 -26.98 -20.04
C ASN A 205 16.33 -27.40 -21.52
N VAL A 206 17.48 -27.33 -22.18
CA VAL A 206 17.65 -27.77 -23.57
C VAL A 206 18.84 -28.72 -23.67
N PHE A 207 18.65 -29.77 -24.48
CA PHE A 207 19.69 -30.67 -24.96
C PHE A 207 19.89 -30.38 -26.45
N SER A 208 21.14 -30.26 -26.91
CA SER A 208 21.50 -29.98 -28.30
C SER A 208 22.79 -30.68 -28.68
N GLU A 209 23.08 -30.77 -29.98
CA GLU A 209 24.36 -31.24 -30.50
C GLU A 209 25.30 -30.05 -30.76
N SER A 210 26.60 -30.33 -30.87
CA SER A 210 27.60 -29.31 -31.17
C SER A 210 27.40 -28.75 -32.59
N GLY A 211 27.40 -27.43 -32.73
CA GLY A 211 27.10 -26.71 -33.98
C GLY A 211 25.65 -26.21 -34.11
N ASP A 212 24.74 -26.64 -33.22
CA ASP A 212 23.35 -26.18 -33.21
C ASP A 212 23.20 -24.69 -32.88
N SER A 213 22.00 -24.16 -33.11
CA SER A 213 21.55 -22.87 -32.58
C SER A 213 20.36 -23.07 -31.64
N VAL A 214 20.46 -22.56 -30.42
CA VAL A 214 19.49 -22.78 -29.34
C VAL A 214 18.91 -21.45 -28.84
N SER A 215 17.58 -21.39 -28.70
CA SER A 215 16.87 -20.22 -28.17
C SER A 215 16.17 -20.50 -26.84
N PHE A 216 16.32 -19.58 -25.88
CA PHE A 216 15.64 -19.59 -24.58
C PHE A 216 14.64 -18.44 -24.49
N LEU A 217 13.38 -18.78 -24.28
CA LEU A 217 12.28 -17.83 -24.20
C LEU A 217 11.91 -17.55 -22.75
N CYS A 218 11.92 -16.27 -22.35
CA CYS A 218 11.51 -15.83 -21.03
C CYS A 218 10.57 -14.62 -21.13
N LYS A 219 9.33 -14.78 -20.65
CA LYS A 219 8.34 -13.69 -20.62
C LYS A 219 7.67 -13.62 -19.26
N ALA A 220 7.57 -12.41 -18.72
CA ALA A 220 6.85 -12.14 -17.49
C ALA A 220 5.84 -10.99 -17.66
N GLU A 221 4.71 -11.11 -16.98
CA GLU A 221 3.76 -10.03 -16.75
C GLU A 221 4.06 -9.35 -15.41
N GLY A 222 3.50 -8.16 -15.21
CA GLY A 222 3.60 -7.39 -13.98
C GLY A 222 3.29 -5.92 -14.26
N LYS A 223 2.92 -5.17 -13.23
CA LYS A 223 2.59 -3.75 -13.33
C LYS A 223 3.35 -2.98 -12.23
N PRO A 224 4.39 -2.19 -12.57
CA PRO A 224 4.90 -1.91 -13.91
C PRO A 224 5.45 -3.14 -14.64
N VAL A 225 5.48 -3.06 -15.97
CA VAL A 225 6.01 -4.11 -16.87
C VAL A 225 7.42 -4.52 -16.42
N PRO A 226 7.71 -5.82 -16.20
CA PRO A 226 9.03 -6.24 -15.74
C PRO A 226 10.12 -6.04 -16.78
N THR A 227 11.30 -5.63 -16.34
CA THR A 227 12.54 -5.70 -17.14
C THR A 227 13.05 -7.15 -17.11
N ILE A 228 13.43 -7.67 -18.28
CA ILE A 228 14.09 -8.98 -18.41
C ILE A 228 15.60 -8.78 -18.48
N GLU A 229 16.33 -9.50 -17.63
CA GLU A 229 17.78 -9.58 -17.62
C GLU A 229 18.22 -11.05 -17.74
N TRP A 230 19.29 -11.29 -18.50
CA TRP A 230 19.83 -12.63 -18.70
C TRP A 230 21.23 -12.76 -18.10
N PHE A 231 21.49 -13.92 -17.50
CA PHE A 231 22.77 -14.28 -16.93
C PHE A 231 23.24 -15.61 -17.51
N VAL A 232 24.55 -15.74 -17.73
CA VAL A 232 25.20 -17.01 -18.09
C VAL A 232 26.23 -17.31 -17.02
N ASN A 233 26.10 -18.48 -16.38
CA ASN A 233 26.94 -18.91 -15.26
C ASN A 233 27.07 -17.86 -14.14
N GLY A 234 25.99 -17.10 -13.89
CA GLY A 234 25.93 -16.02 -12.89
C GLY A 234 26.44 -14.65 -13.35
N VAL A 235 26.97 -14.51 -14.57
CA VAL A 235 27.44 -13.24 -15.14
C VAL A 235 26.29 -12.56 -15.89
N ASN A 236 25.97 -11.31 -15.53
CA ASN A 236 24.93 -10.53 -16.22
C ASN A 236 25.40 -10.13 -17.63
N LEU A 237 24.64 -10.51 -18.66
CA LEU A 237 24.98 -10.22 -20.05
C LEU A 237 24.76 -8.76 -20.46
N GLN A 238 24.04 -7.98 -19.66
CA GLN A 238 23.84 -6.54 -19.85
C GLN A 238 24.96 -5.69 -19.20
N ASP A 239 25.84 -6.30 -18.40
CA ASP A 239 26.98 -5.60 -17.80
C ASP A 239 28.18 -5.56 -18.76
N THR A 240 28.31 -4.46 -19.50
CA THR A 240 29.40 -4.24 -20.46
C THR A 240 30.80 -4.14 -19.83
N THR A 241 30.91 -4.17 -18.49
CA THR A 241 32.21 -4.19 -17.79
C THR A 241 32.74 -5.60 -17.53
N GLN A 242 31.88 -6.61 -17.63
CA GLN A 242 32.28 -8.01 -17.55
C GLN A 242 32.85 -8.47 -18.90
N PRO A 243 33.99 -9.18 -18.93
CA PRO A 243 34.44 -9.87 -20.15
C PRO A 243 33.51 -11.05 -20.40
N ILE A 244 32.45 -10.83 -21.18
CA ILE A 244 31.52 -11.89 -21.56
C ILE A 244 32.25 -12.86 -22.48
N ILE A 245 32.51 -14.05 -21.96
CA ILE A 245 33.10 -15.15 -22.71
C ILE A 245 32.10 -15.48 -23.84
N HIS A 246 32.54 -15.38 -25.10
CA HIS A 246 31.75 -15.63 -26.33
C HIS A 246 30.81 -14.49 -26.82
N SER A 247 31.15 -13.21 -26.61
CA SER A 247 30.31 -12.06 -27.04
C SER A 247 29.94 -12.00 -28.53
N ASP A 248 30.61 -12.77 -29.38
CA ASP A 248 30.42 -12.86 -30.82
C ASP A 248 29.32 -13.84 -31.27
N ARG A 249 28.87 -14.75 -30.40
CA ARG A 249 27.86 -15.79 -30.70
C ARG A 249 26.52 -15.63 -29.99
N PHE A 250 26.32 -14.53 -29.26
CA PHE A 250 25.00 -14.16 -28.73
C PHE A 250 24.21 -13.35 -29.75
N LEU A 251 23.02 -13.82 -30.08
CA LEU A 251 22.01 -12.99 -30.72
C LEU A 251 21.00 -12.57 -29.65
N HIS A 252 20.92 -11.27 -29.42
CA HIS A 252 19.84 -10.60 -28.69
C HIS A 252 18.86 -9.98 -29.70
N PRO A 253 17.96 -10.75 -30.34
CA PRO A 253 16.93 -10.19 -31.21
C PRO A 253 15.93 -9.34 -30.42
N ASP A 254 15.64 -9.73 -29.18
CA ASP A 254 14.74 -9.04 -28.25
C ASP A 254 15.12 -9.37 -26.79
N ALA A 255 14.77 -8.51 -25.83
CA ALA A 255 15.07 -8.73 -24.40
C ALA A 255 14.47 -10.04 -23.82
N TYR A 256 13.40 -10.57 -24.43
CA TYR A 256 12.70 -11.78 -23.98
C TYR A 256 13.18 -13.09 -24.63
N ASN A 257 14.05 -13.04 -25.64
CA ASN A 257 14.55 -14.23 -26.34
C ASN A 257 16.09 -14.19 -26.41
N MET A 258 16.74 -15.15 -25.76
CA MET A 258 18.19 -15.33 -25.81
C MET A 258 18.53 -16.42 -26.83
N THR A 259 19.38 -16.15 -27.81
CA THR A 259 19.81 -17.17 -28.79
C THR A 259 21.32 -17.33 -28.82
N PHE A 260 21.77 -18.58 -28.70
CA PHE A 260 23.14 -19.03 -28.85
C PHE A 260 23.28 -19.71 -30.23
N VAL A 261 24.36 -19.43 -30.94
CA VAL A 261 24.65 -19.99 -32.28
C VAL A 261 25.99 -20.71 -32.23
N ASP A 262 26.12 -21.85 -32.94
CA ASP A 262 27.33 -22.69 -32.93
C ASP A 262 27.70 -23.08 -31.49
N VAL A 263 26.76 -23.70 -30.77
CA VAL A 263 26.97 -24.17 -29.39
C VAL A 263 27.97 -25.33 -29.37
N ARG A 264 28.82 -25.40 -28.34
CA ARG A 264 29.86 -26.44 -28.23
C ARG A 264 29.75 -27.21 -26.94
N LYS A 265 30.25 -28.45 -26.93
CA LYS A 265 30.23 -29.33 -25.74
C LYS A 265 30.77 -28.66 -24.48
N GLU A 266 31.89 -27.95 -24.62
CA GLU A 266 32.58 -27.22 -23.55
C GLU A 266 31.78 -26.02 -23.02
N GLU A 267 30.72 -25.62 -23.72
CA GLU A 267 29.85 -24.48 -23.45
C GLU A 267 28.53 -24.91 -22.80
N SER A 268 28.44 -26.15 -22.32
CA SER A 268 27.36 -26.59 -21.43
C SER A 268 27.28 -25.67 -20.20
N MET A 269 26.18 -24.95 -20.05
CA MET A 269 26.09 -23.76 -19.20
C MET A 269 24.76 -23.63 -18.45
N CYS A 270 24.79 -22.93 -17.32
CA CYS A 270 23.59 -22.48 -16.62
C CYS A 270 23.17 -21.10 -17.15
N ILE A 271 21.99 -21.03 -17.74
CA ILE A 271 21.38 -19.81 -18.27
C ILE A 271 20.27 -19.41 -17.30
N GLN A 272 20.21 -18.13 -16.98
CA GLN A 272 19.29 -17.64 -15.95
C GLN A 272 18.55 -16.41 -16.45
N CYS A 273 17.22 -16.42 -16.31
CA CYS A 273 16.36 -15.27 -16.58
C CYS A 273 15.90 -14.64 -15.27
N ASN A 274 16.15 -13.35 -15.11
CA ASN A 274 15.57 -12.51 -14.07
C ASN A 274 14.51 -11.60 -14.70
N ALA A 275 13.29 -11.61 -14.16
CA ALA A 275 12.25 -10.66 -14.53
C ALA A 275 11.89 -9.81 -13.30
N SER A 276 12.18 -8.52 -13.33
CA SER A 276 12.08 -7.64 -12.15
C SER A 276 11.30 -6.35 -12.39
N ASN A 277 10.61 -5.86 -11.36
CA ASN A 277 10.03 -4.51 -11.33
C ASN A 277 10.24 -3.88 -9.94
N LYS A 278 9.64 -2.72 -9.67
CA LYS A 278 9.79 -1.99 -8.39
C LYS A 278 9.25 -2.71 -7.15
N HIS A 279 8.45 -3.77 -7.33
CA HIS A 279 7.78 -4.51 -6.25
C HIS A 279 8.46 -5.84 -5.94
N GLY A 280 8.94 -6.55 -6.97
CA GLY A 280 9.57 -7.85 -6.79
C GLY A 280 10.32 -8.33 -8.03
N TYR A 281 10.72 -9.60 -8.01
CA TYR A 281 11.34 -10.27 -9.13
C TYR A 281 10.98 -11.76 -9.14
N VAL A 282 10.97 -12.36 -10.31
CA VAL A 282 10.91 -13.82 -10.49
C VAL A 282 12.11 -14.29 -11.29
N PHE A 283 12.65 -15.45 -10.90
CA PHE A 283 13.92 -15.96 -11.39
C PHE A 283 13.76 -17.39 -11.92
N ALA A 284 14.47 -17.71 -13.00
CA ALA A 284 14.49 -19.03 -13.59
C ALA A 284 15.92 -19.40 -14.03
N ASP A 285 16.45 -20.44 -13.41
CA ASP A 285 17.64 -21.17 -13.83
C ASP A 285 17.25 -22.32 -14.77
N VAL A 286 18.01 -22.49 -15.84
CA VAL A 286 17.92 -23.60 -16.80
C VAL A 286 19.30 -24.01 -17.29
N PHE A 287 19.42 -25.24 -17.77
CA PHE A 287 20.67 -25.80 -18.26
C PHE A 287 20.61 -26.01 -19.78
N LEU A 288 21.65 -25.54 -20.46
CA LEU A 288 22.01 -25.98 -21.80
C LEU A 288 23.02 -27.13 -21.65
N SER A 289 22.65 -28.32 -22.10
CA SER A 289 23.57 -29.46 -22.22
C SER A 289 23.88 -29.70 -23.69
N VAL A 290 25.15 -29.67 -24.05
CA VAL A 290 25.59 -29.84 -25.44
C VAL A 290 26.39 -31.13 -25.57
N ASP A 291 25.92 -32.05 -26.39
CA ASP A 291 26.64 -33.27 -26.72
C ASP A 291 27.55 -33.06 -27.95
N PRO A 292 28.65 -33.84 -28.08
CA PRO A 292 29.46 -33.82 -29.29
C PRO A 292 28.66 -34.36 -30.47
N GLN A 293 28.86 -33.77 -31.64
CA GLN A 293 28.29 -34.28 -32.90
C GLN A 293 28.98 -35.63 -33.25
N GLU A 294 28.19 -36.63 -33.69
CA GLU A 294 28.70 -37.96 -34.12
C GLU A 294 29.42 -37.94 -35.48
#